data_AF-A0A932QSL1-F1
#
_entry.id   AF-A0A932QSL1-F1
#
_cell.length_a   1.000
_cell.length_b   1.000
_cell.length_c   1.000
_cell.angle_alpha   90.00
_cell.angle_beta   90.00
_cell.angle_gamma   90.00
#
_symmetry.space_group_name_H-M   'P 1'
#
loop_
_entity.id
_entity.type
_entity.pdbx_description
1 polymer ?
#
loop_
_entity_poly.entity_id
_entity_poly.type
_entity_poly.pdbx_seq_one_letter_code
_entity_poly.pdbx_strand_id
1 'polypeptide(L)'
;MAGVTVAGDLYRELDGQFLEIKRQIRQPGGYPFDPLQLRNGLQALIEGRFGEPSDFFLNTNEPSIPIPALPRLSLAEIQTKFPWVKSIERDTSPTEAGTLNLATILRPDENQVAGAEYERRIAPNFNSLYGLQQGLWLVDHQDEHPAFKALLGKIYINLSGLVVVSGGGLRGVFYLGRGGKRWGVSWHWLSLGFLRHGRLARSGKSAEVSQSETGADKE
;
A
#
# COMPACT_ATOMS: atom_id res chain seq x y z
N MET A 1 -39.78 -7.25 12.11
CA MET A 1 -39.55 -5.79 12.13
C MET A 1 -38.13 -5.55 12.60
N ALA A 2 -37.22 -5.17 11.71
CA ALA A 2 -35.84 -4.85 12.07
C ALA A 2 -35.83 -3.45 12.69
N GLY A 3 -35.47 -3.37 13.97
CA GLY A 3 -35.33 -2.12 14.69
C GLY A 3 -34.21 -1.29 14.08
N VAL A 4 -34.56 -0.11 13.58
CA VAL A 4 -33.59 0.93 13.28
C VAL A 4 -32.98 1.33 14.62
N THR A 5 -31.76 0.86 14.91
CA THR A 5 -30.98 1.38 16.03
C THR A 5 -30.69 2.84 15.72
N VAL A 6 -31.50 3.72 16.30
CA VAL A 6 -31.49 5.16 16.05
C VAL A 6 -30.11 5.70 16.41
N ALA A 7 -29.46 6.42 15.50
CA ALA A 7 -28.14 7.04 15.64
C ALA A 7 -27.98 8.01 16.84
N GLY A 8 -28.99 8.16 17.71
CA GLY A 8 -29.02 9.09 18.82
C GLY A 8 -27.97 8.83 19.89
N ASP A 9 -27.69 7.56 20.22
CA ASP A 9 -26.64 7.23 21.20
C ASP A 9 -25.25 7.60 20.67
N LEU A 10 -25.00 7.38 19.38
CA LEU A 10 -23.76 7.77 18.72
C LEU A 10 -23.58 9.30 18.72
N TYR A 11 -24.64 10.07 18.44
CA TYR A 11 -24.57 11.54 18.53
C TYR A 11 -24.30 12.03 19.96
N ARG A 12 -24.85 11.36 20.97
CA ARG A 12 -24.57 11.67 22.38
C ARG A 12 -23.11 11.41 22.75
N GLU A 13 -22.54 10.31 22.27
CA GLU A 13 -21.12 9.99 22.47
C GLU A 13 -20.21 11.01 21.78
N LEU A 14 -20.51 11.38 20.54
CA LEU A 14 -19.76 12.40 19.79
C LEU A 14 -19.79 13.75 20.50
N ASP A 15 -20.96 14.18 21.01
CA ASP A 15 -21.07 15.42 21.80
C ASP A 15 -20.20 15.36 23.06
N GLY A 16 -20.19 14.23 23.76
CA GLY A 16 -19.29 13.98 24.90
C GLY A 16 -17.81 14.12 24.55
N GLN A 17 -17.38 13.62 23.38
CA GLN A 17 -16.01 13.77 22.90
C GLN A 17 -15.66 15.24 22.62
N PHE A 18 -16.57 16.00 22.01
CA PHE A 18 -16.36 17.44 21.76
C PHE A 18 -16.27 18.24 23.06
N LEU A 19 -17.07 17.90 24.07
CA LEU A 19 -17.00 18.51 25.40
C LEU A 19 -15.63 18.29 26.05
N GLU A 20 -15.08 17.09 25.95
CA GLU A 20 -13.77 16.76 26.51
C GLU A 20 -12.64 17.54 25.81
N ILE A 21 -12.67 17.66 24.48
CA ILE A 21 -11.71 18.49 23.74
C ILE A 21 -11.78 19.95 24.20
N LYS A 22 -12.99 20.51 24.30
CA LYS A 22 -13.20 21.89 24.80
C LYS A 22 -12.69 22.06 26.23
N ARG A 23 -12.93 21.07 27.10
CA ARG A 23 -12.46 21.07 28.49
C ARG A 23 -10.94 21.13 28.55
N GLN A 24 -10.24 20.31 27.76
CA GLN A 24 -8.78 20.27 27.71
C GLN A 24 -8.18 21.59 27.20
N ILE A 25 -8.74 22.20 26.14
CA ILE A 25 -8.28 23.49 25.61
C ILE A 25 -8.39 24.62 26.65
N ARG A 26 -9.43 24.58 27.50
CA ARG A 26 -9.72 25.62 28.50
C ARG A 26 -8.98 25.46 29.83
N GLN A 27 -8.15 24.43 29.99
CA GLN A 27 -7.39 24.26 31.23
C GLN A 27 -6.38 25.39 31.42
N PRO A 28 -6.04 25.77 32.67
CA PRO A 28 -5.05 26.82 32.97
C PRO A 28 -3.62 26.59 32.43
N GLY A 29 -3.33 25.42 31.85
CA GLY A 29 -2.08 25.10 31.14
C GLY A 29 -2.23 24.94 29.62
N GLY A 30 -3.42 25.22 29.07
CA GLY A 30 -3.75 24.98 27.67
C GLY A 30 -3.90 23.50 27.32
N TYR A 31 -4.00 23.24 26.01
CA TYR A 31 -4.02 21.87 25.49
C TYR A 31 -2.64 21.22 25.65
N PRO A 32 -2.53 20.02 26.24
CA PRO A 32 -1.23 19.42 26.58
C PRO A 32 -0.44 18.88 25.38
N PHE A 33 -1.01 18.91 24.18
CA PHE A 33 -0.36 18.50 22.93
C PHE A 33 -0.23 19.69 21.98
N ASP A 34 0.41 19.46 20.82
CA ASP A 34 0.65 20.49 19.81
C ASP A 34 -0.65 21.17 19.32
N PRO A 35 -0.85 22.47 19.60
CA PRO A 35 -2.06 23.20 19.20
C PRO A 35 -2.25 23.29 17.68
N LEU A 36 -1.18 23.27 16.89
CA LEU A 36 -1.27 23.31 15.42
C LEU A 36 -1.81 21.98 14.88
N GLN A 37 -1.38 20.85 15.44
CA GLN A 37 -1.93 19.54 15.08
C GLN A 37 -3.41 19.43 15.45
N LEU A 38 -3.80 19.91 16.64
CA LEU A 38 -5.21 19.92 17.04
C LEU A 38 -6.06 20.78 16.10
N ARG A 39 -5.60 21.99 15.76
CA ARG A 39 -6.29 22.88 14.82
C ARG A 39 -6.50 22.22 13.47
N ASN A 40 -5.46 21.60 12.91
CA ASN A 40 -5.53 20.93 11.62
C ASN A 40 -6.49 19.72 11.66
N GLY A 41 -6.46 18.92 12.73
CA GLY A 41 -7.37 17.80 12.92
C GLY A 41 -8.84 18.21 13.06
N LEU A 42 -9.12 19.27 13.83
CA LEU A 42 -10.47 19.83 13.96
C LEU A 42 -10.98 20.40 12.64
N GLN A 43 -10.13 21.12 11.90
CA GLN A 43 -10.49 21.64 10.57
C GLN A 43 -10.79 20.50 9.60
N ALA A 44 -10.01 19.41 9.64
CA ALA A 44 -10.27 18.23 8.84
C ALA A 44 -11.62 17.58 9.19
N LEU A 45 -11.92 17.42 10.49
CA LEU A 45 -13.23 16.91 10.96
C LEU A 45 -14.40 17.80 10.48
N ILE A 46 -14.28 19.12 10.59
CA ILE A 46 -15.32 20.09 10.16
C ILE A 46 -15.58 19.99 8.65
N GLU A 47 -14.52 19.86 7.87
CA GLU A 47 -14.60 19.75 6.42
C GLU A 47 -14.98 18.33 5.94
N GLY A 48 -15.32 17.42 6.86
CA GLY A 48 -15.63 16.03 6.53
C GLY A 48 -14.43 15.24 6.00
N ARG A 49 -13.20 15.77 6.15
CA ARG A 49 -11.92 15.10 5.89
C ARG A 49 -11.60 14.20 7.08
N PHE A 50 -12.48 13.24 7.35
CA PHE A 50 -12.18 12.11 8.22
C PHE A 50 -11.08 11.33 7.51
N GLY A 51 -9.82 11.65 7.81
CA GLY A 51 -8.64 11.36 6.98
C GLY A 51 -8.83 10.14 6.12
N GLU A 52 -8.99 10.35 4.82
CA GLU A 52 -9.05 9.26 3.87
C GLU A 52 -7.73 8.49 4.03
N PRO A 53 -7.79 7.20 4.41
CA PRO A 53 -6.59 6.37 4.45
C PRO A 53 -5.89 6.27 3.07
N SER A 54 -6.53 6.80 2.01
CA SER A 54 -6.06 6.83 0.63
C SER A 54 -5.09 7.97 0.27
N ASP A 55 -4.93 9.02 1.10
CA ASP A 55 -4.07 10.17 0.78
C ASP A 55 -2.55 9.89 0.80
N PHE A 56 -2.15 8.77 1.39
CA PHE A 56 -0.73 8.41 1.42
C PHE A 56 -0.28 7.73 0.12
N PHE A 57 -1.19 7.13 -0.63
CA PHE A 57 -0.85 6.23 -1.73
C PHE A 57 -0.71 7.00 -3.05
N LEU A 58 0.49 7.54 -3.28
CA LEU A 58 0.78 8.38 -4.44
C LEU A 58 1.36 7.52 -5.57
N ASN A 59 0.67 7.46 -6.71
CA ASN A 59 1.27 6.89 -7.92
C ASN A 59 2.51 7.70 -8.30
N THR A 60 3.55 7.01 -8.73
CA THR A 60 4.80 7.63 -9.13
C THR A 60 4.90 7.58 -10.67
N ASN A 61 5.66 8.49 -11.29
CA ASN A 61 5.69 8.68 -12.75
C ASN A 61 6.54 7.62 -13.50
N GLU A 62 6.81 6.48 -12.86
CA GLU A 62 7.53 5.36 -13.43
C GLU A 62 6.66 4.57 -14.42
N PRO A 63 7.28 3.83 -15.36
CA PRO A 63 6.56 3.06 -16.36
C PRO A 63 5.64 2.00 -15.77
N SER A 64 4.44 1.88 -16.35
CA SER A 64 3.53 0.79 -16.07
C SER A 64 3.89 -0.47 -16.85
N ILE A 65 3.60 -1.65 -16.29
CA ILE A 65 3.93 -2.94 -16.92
C ILE A 65 2.69 -3.85 -16.89
N PRO A 66 2.24 -4.41 -18.03
CA PRO A 66 1.16 -5.40 -18.00
C PRO A 66 1.64 -6.67 -17.29
N ILE A 67 0.83 -7.18 -16.37
CA ILE A 67 1.09 -8.41 -15.61
C ILE A 67 -0.01 -9.41 -15.97
N PRO A 68 0.34 -10.65 -16.38
CA PRO A 68 -0.65 -11.68 -16.67
C PRO A 68 -1.36 -12.16 -15.39
N ALA A 69 -2.44 -12.92 -15.57
CA ALA A 69 -3.06 -13.64 -14.46
C ALA A 69 -2.06 -14.67 -13.91
N LEU A 70 -1.81 -14.63 -12.61
CA LEU A 70 -0.82 -15.47 -11.94
C LEU A 70 -1.42 -16.04 -10.65
N PRO A 71 -1.44 -17.37 -10.47
CA PRO A 71 -1.92 -17.96 -9.23
C PRO A 71 -1.01 -17.58 -8.06
N ARG A 72 -1.60 -17.44 -6.87
CA ARG A 72 -0.82 -17.32 -5.63
C ARG A 72 -0.03 -18.60 -5.40
N LEU A 73 1.19 -18.45 -4.90
CA LEU A 73 2.01 -19.59 -4.51
C LEU A 73 1.52 -20.15 -3.17
N SER A 74 1.43 -21.48 -3.07
CA SER A 74 1.22 -22.16 -1.80
C SER A 74 2.44 -22.00 -0.88
N LEU A 75 2.23 -22.20 0.42
CA LEU A 75 3.33 -22.18 1.40
C LEU A 75 4.44 -23.18 1.03
N ALA A 76 4.09 -24.38 0.53
CA ALA A 76 5.07 -25.40 0.15
C ALA A 76 5.94 -24.96 -1.05
N GLU A 77 5.34 -24.29 -2.04
CA GLU A 77 6.08 -23.73 -3.18
C GLU A 77 6.99 -22.58 -2.75
N ILE A 78 6.51 -21.72 -1.84
CA ILE A 78 7.34 -20.65 -1.25
C ILE A 78 8.51 -21.26 -0.49
N GLN A 79 8.28 -22.26 0.36
CA GLN A 79 9.31 -22.93 1.15
C GLN A 79 10.35 -23.66 0.30
N THR A 80 9.96 -24.16 -0.87
CA THR A 80 10.92 -24.75 -1.83
C THR A 80 11.95 -23.71 -2.30
N LYS A 81 11.54 -22.45 -2.48
CA LYS A 81 12.44 -21.36 -2.90
C LYS A 81 13.07 -20.62 -1.72
N PHE A 82 12.37 -20.55 -0.59
CA PHE A 82 12.73 -19.79 0.60
C PHE A 82 12.51 -20.63 1.86
N PRO A 83 13.41 -21.60 2.16
CA PRO A 83 13.19 -22.58 3.24
C PRO A 83 13.06 -21.99 4.65
N TRP A 84 13.48 -20.73 4.84
CA TRP A 84 13.37 -20.01 6.11
C TRP A 84 11.95 -19.49 6.40
N VAL A 85 11.04 -19.49 5.41
CA VAL A 85 9.64 -19.10 5.58
C VAL A 85 8.91 -20.19 6.35
N LYS A 86 8.32 -19.84 7.49
CA LYS A 86 7.55 -20.75 8.34
C LYS A 86 6.07 -20.78 7.97
N SER A 87 5.46 -19.62 7.75
CA SER A 87 4.04 -19.50 7.44
C SER A 87 3.74 -18.24 6.62
N ILE A 88 2.58 -18.24 5.98
CA ILE A 88 1.97 -17.05 5.38
C ILE A 88 1.07 -16.43 6.44
N GLU A 89 1.28 -15.14 6.73
CA GLU A 89 0.38 -14.39 7.62
C GLU A 89 -0.78 -13.78 6.83
N ARG A 90 -0.47 -13.21 5.67
CA ARG A 90 -1.44 -12.57 4.78
C ARG A 90 -1.01 -12.74 3.34
N ASP A 91 -1.95 -13.11 2.46
CA ASP A 91 -1.77 -12.99 1.02
C ASP A 91 -3.04 -12.42 0.37
N THR A 92 -2.99 -11.13 0.05
CA THR A 92 -4.05 -10.38 -0.63
C THR A 92 -3.67 -10.05 -2.07
N SER A 93 -2.59 -10.65 -2.58
CA SER A 93 -2.11 -10.35 -3.93
C SER A 93 -3.15 -10.74 -4.98
N PRO A 94 -3.40 -9.91 -6.00
CA PRO A 94 -4.37 -10.23 -7.03
C PRO A 94 -3.89 -11.41 -7.87
N THR A 95 -4.82 -12.20 -8.39
CA THR A 95 -4.56 -13.35 -9.28
C THR A 95 -4.98 -13.12 -10.72
N GLU A 96 -5.75 -12.06 -10.96
CA GLU A 96 -6.19 -11.63 -12.28
C GLU A 96 -5.10 -10.85 -13.00
N ALA A 97 -5.19 -10.80 -14.33
CA ALA A 97 -4.33 -9.93 -15.14
C ALA A 97 -4.59 -8.46 -14.79
N GLY A 98 -3.55 -7.64 -14.85
CA GLY A 98 -3.66 -6.23 -14.52
C GLY A 98 -2.44 -5.45 -14.97
N THR A 99 -2.34 -4.22 -14.49
CA THR A 99 -1.20 -3.35 -14.80
C THR A 99 -0.44 -3.03 -13.53
N LEU A 100 0.85 -3.33 -13.50
CA LEU A 100 1.79 -2.80 -12.50
C LEU A 100 1.90 -1.31 -12.65
N ASN A 101 1.54 -0.63 -11.57
CA ASN A 101 1.88 0.76 -11.29
C ASN A 101 2.80 0.80 -10.07
N LEU A 102 3.76 1.70 -10.09
CA LEU A 102 4.59 2.00 -8.95
C LEU A 102 3.98 3.15 -8.16
N ALA A 103 4.07 3.05 -6.84
CA ALA A 103 3.56 4.06 -5.93
C ALA A 103 4.49 4.23 -4.74
N THR A 104 4.31 5.33 -4.01
CA THR A 104 4.94 5.59 -2.70
C THR A 104 3.88 5.85 -1.65
N ILE A 105 4.23 5.60 -0.39
CA ILE A 105 3.43 5.98 0.79
C ILE A 105 4.05 7.11 1.60
N LEU A 106 5.16 7.66 1.11
CA LEU A 106 5.84 8.79 1.72
C LEU A 106 5.27 10.09 1.17
N ARG A 107 5.09 11.05 2.08
CA ARG A 107 4.81 12.44 1.73
C ARG A 107 6.05 13.07 1.09
N PRO A 108 5.89 14.18 0.33
CA PRO A 108 7.00 14.87 -0.31
C PRO A 108 8.15 15.27 0.63
N ASP A 109 7.86 15.52 1.91
CA ASP A 109 8.80 15.93 2.95
C ASP A 109 9.35 14.76 3.78
N GLU A 110 8.89 13.53 3.55
CA GLU A 110 9.30 12.34 4.31
C GLU A 110 10.40 11.55 3.60
N ASN A 111 11.48 11.25 4.33
CA ASN A 111 12.55 10.37 3.85
C ASN A 111 12.34 8.90 4.23
N GLN A 112 11.52 8.64 5.25
CA GLN A 112 11.22 7.30 5.73
C GLN A 112 9.98 7.30 6.64
N VAL A 113 9.35 6.14 6.79
CA VAL A 113 8.36 5.86 7.85
C VAL A 113 8.69 4.53 8.54
N ALA A 114 8.40 4.46 9.83
CA ALA A 114 8.61 3.24 10.63
C ALA A 114 7.63 2.11 10.22
N GLY A 115 7.95 0.86 10.55
CA GLY A 115 7.16 -0.33 10.16
C GLY A 115 5.68 -0.25 10.50
N ALA A 116 5.33 0.15 11.72
CA ALA A 116 3.92 0.25 12.14
C ALA A 116 3.15 1.30 11.31
N GLU A 117 3.78 2.44 11.01
CA GLU A 117 3.18 3.50 10.21
C GLU A 117 3.09 3.09 8.73
N TYR A 118 4.11 2.40 8.22
CA TYR A 118 4.10 1.79 6.89
C TYR A 118 2.88 0.88 6.73
N GLU A 119 2.70 -0.09 7.63
CA GLU A 119 1.57 -1.01 7.62
C GLU A 119 0.22 -0.30 7.68
N ARG A 120 0.10 0.71 8.56
CA ARG A 120 -1.11 1.53 8.68
C ARG A 120 -1.48 2.23 7.36
N ARG A 121 -0.49 2.78 6.65
CA ARG A 121 -0.70 3.50 5.38
C ARG A 121 -1.04 2.59 4.20
N ILE A 122 -0.52 1.36 4.18
CA ILE A 122 -0.81 0.42 3.08
C ILE A 122 -2.08 -0.42 3.31
N ALA A 123 -2.58 -0.52 4.55
CA ALA A 123 -3.74 -1.33 4.90
C ALA A 123 -5.01 -1.12 4.04
N PRO A 124 -5.38 0.12 3.68
CA PRO A 124 -6.55 0.38 2.83
C PRO A 124 -6.41 -0.20 1.41
N ASN A 125 -5.17 -0.45 0.97
CA ASN A 125 -4.85 -0.84 -0.39
C ASN A 125 -4.44 -2.31 -0.51
N PHE A 126 -4.50 -3.13 0.55
CA PHE A 126 -3.98 -4.52 0.55
C PHE A 126 -4.45 -5.38 -0.64
N ASN A 127 -5.72 -5.27 -1.04
CA ASN A 127 -6.29 -6.03 -2.15
C ASN A 127 -5.82 -5.57 -3.54
N SER A 128 -5.04 -4.49 -3.61
CA SER A 128 -4.47 -3.95 -4.84
C SER A 128 -2.94 -4.07 -4.88
N LEU A 129 -2.30 -4.64 -3.86
CA LEU A 129 -0.84 -4.77 -3.82
C LEU A 129 -0.42 -6.10 -4.42
N TYR A 130 0.57 -6.06 -5.31
CA TYR A 130 1.17 -7.28 -5.84
C TYR A 130 2.04 -8.00 -4.81
N GLY A 131 2.13 -9.31 -4.96
CA GLY A 131 2.84 -10.23 -4.08
C GLY A 131 4.04 -10.89 -4.76
N LEU A 132 4.49 -12.01 -4.19
CA LEU A 132 5.70 -12.71 -4.62
C LEU A 132 5.59 -13.25 -6.04
N GLN A 133 4.44 -13.78 -6.44
CA GLN A 133 4.25 -14.38 -7.77
C GLN A 133 4.47 -13.36 -8.90
N GLN A 134 4.01 -12.11 -8.72
CA GLN A 134 4.29 -11.05 -9.70
C GLN A 134 5.75 -10.61 -9.66
N GLY A 135 6.37 -10.56 -8.47
CA GLY A 135 7.79 -10.28 -8.34
C GLY A 135 8.67 -11.29 -9.07
N LEU A 136 8.36 -12.57 -8.94
CA LEU A 136 9.06 -13.64 -9.66
C LEU A 136 8.87 -13.51 -11.17
N TRP A 137 7.63 -13.30 -11.62
CA TRP A 137 7.34 -13.08 -13.04
C TRP A 137 8.13 -11.90 -13.61
N LEU A 138 8.17 -10.76 -12.90
CA LEU A 138 8.94 -9.58 -13.30
C LEU A 138 10.44 -9.86 -13.40
N VAL A 139 10.99 -10.68 -12.49
CA VAL A 139 12.41 -11.07 -12.55
C VAL A 139 12.68 -11.94 -13.78
N ASP A 140 11.78 -12.85 -14.11
CA ASP A 140 11.93 -13.73 -15.28
C ASP A 140 11.78 -12.97 -16.61
N HIS A 141 10.91 -11.96 -16.66
CA HIS A 141 10.58 -11.20 -17.89
C HIS A 141 11.21 -9.80 -17.95
N GLN A 142 12.14 -9.46 -17.03
CA GLN A 142 12.70 -8.10 -16.96
C GLN A 142 13.39 -7.65 -18.27
N ASP A 143 13.91 -8.57 -19.07
CA ASP A 143 14.57 -8.23 -20.35
C ASP A 143 13.59 -7.73 -21.42
N GLU A 144 12.31 -8.05 -21.30
CA GLU A 144 11.22 -7.57 -22.16
C GLU A 144 10.76 -6.15 -21.78
N HIS A 145 11.22 -5.64 -20.64
CA HIS A 145 10.83 -4.34 -20.10
C HIS A 145 12.05 -3.44 -19.84
N PRO A 146 12.67 -2.85 -20.89
CA PRO A 146 13.86 -2.00 -20.74
C PRO A 146 13.67 -0.83 -19.78
N ALA A 147 12.49 -0.21 -19.79
CA ALA A 147 12.15 0.91 -18.92
C ALA A 147 12.11 0.50 -17.43
N PHE A 148 11.68 -0.72 -17.14
CA PHE A 148 11.74 -1.32 -15.80
C PHE A 148 13.18 -1.64 -15.38
N LYS A 149 13.99 -2.18 -16.28
CA LYS A 149 15.43 -2.39 -16.03
C LYS A 149 16.17 -1.08 -15.76
N ALA A 150 15.76 0.02 -16.39
CA ALA A 150 16.37 1.34 -16.17
C ALA A 150 16.17 1.89 -14.75
N LEU A 151 15.24 1.32 -13.96
CA LEU A 151 15.02 1.64 -12.55
C LEU A 151 15.96 0.87 -11.61
N LEU A 152 16.67 -0.14 -12.11
CA LEU A 152 17.54 -1.01 -11.30
C LEU A 152 18.60 -0.20 -10.56
N GLY A 153 18.68 -0.39 -9.24
CA GLY A 153 19.63 0.30 -8.38
C GLY A 153 19.26 1.76 -8.05
N LYS A 154 18.17 2.29 -8.61
CA LYS A 154 17.61 3.61 -8.25
C LYS A 154 16.52 3.48 -7.19
N ILE A 155 15.77 2.39 -7.24
CA ILE A 155 14.66 2.09 -6.33
C ILE A 155 14.72 0.64 -5.85
N TYR A 156 13.90 0.32 -4.85
CA TYR A 156 13.49 -1.04 -4.53
C TYR A 156 11.96 -1.11 -4.50
N ILE A 157 11.38 -2.28 -4.76
CA ILE A 157 9.92 -2.42 -4.92
C ILE A 157 9.39 -3.46 -3.93
N ASN A 158 8.63 -3.03 -2.94
CA ASN A 158 7.99 -3.91 -1.98
C ASN A 158 6.79 -4.64 -2.61
N LEU A 159 6.74 -5.96 -2.40
CA LEU A 159 5.68 -6.87 -2.84
C LEU A 159 4.73 -7.16 -1.68
N SER A 160 4.10 -6.10 -1.16
CA SER A 160 3.36 -6.12 0.11
C SER A 160 1.98 -6.76 0.08
N GLY A 161 1.57 -7.30 -1.06
CA GLY A 161 0.42 -8.20 -1.16
C GLY A 161 0.63 -9.50 -0.36
N LEU A 162 1.88 -9.92 -0.14
CA LEU A 162 2.23 -11.09 0.67
C LEU A 162 3.06 -10.71 1.90
N VAL A 163 2.61 -11.13 3.08
CA VAL A 163 3.35 -11.09 4.35
C VAL A 163 3.62 -12.52 4.81
N VAL A 164 4.88 -12.81 5.09
CA VAL A 164 5.34 -14.10 5.60
C VAL A 164 5.95 -13.96 6.98
N VAL A 165 5.97 -15.07 7.72
CA VAL A 165 6.62 -15.19 9.02
C VAL A 165 7.78 -16.16 8.89
N SER A 166 8.96 -15.74 9.36
CA SER A 166 10.16 -16.57 9.44
C SER A 166 10.08 -17.62 10.55
N GLY A 167 11.01 -18.58 10.55
CA GLY A 167 11.20 -19.54 11.66
C GLY A 167 11.29 -18.89 13.05
N GLY A 168 11.93 -17.71 13.13
CA GLY A 168 12.09 -16.94 14.38
C GLY A 168 10.90 -16.03 14.74
N GLY A 169 9.77 -16.15 14.04
CA GLY A 169 8.57 -15.35 14.33
C GLY A 169 8.58 -13.93 13.75
N LEU A 170 9.66 -13.54 13.06
CA LEU A 170 9.75 -12.22 12.42
C LEU A 170 8.87 -12.14 11.17
N ARG A 171 8.14 -11.03 11.04
CA ARG A 171 7.26 -10.70 9.91
C ARG A 171 8.04 -9.98 8.81
N GLY A 172 7.80 -10.33 7.57
CA GLY A 172 8.48 -9.72 6.43
C GLY A 172 7.67 -9.75 5.15
N VAL A 173 8.10 -8.91 4.21
CA VAL A 173 7.61 -8.87 2.83
C VAL A 173 8.75 -9.18 1.88
N PHE A 174 8.42 -9.74 0.73
CA PHE A 174 9.38 -9.81 -0.37
C PHE A 174 9.52 -8.44 -1.03
N TYR A 175 10.67 -8.19 -1.65
CA TYR A 175 10.89 -7.00 -2.45
C TYR A 175 11.80 -7.29 -3.63
N LEU A 176 11.69 -6.47 -4.67
CA LEU A 176 12.61 -6.44 -5.80
C LEU A 176 13.72 -5.43 -5.52
N GLY A 177 14.96 -5.91 -5.59
CA GLY A 177 16.15 -5.10 -5.41
C GLY A 177 17.22 -5.45 -6.42
N ARG A 178 18.38 -4.79 -6.29
CA ARG A 178 19.52 -5.03 -7.18
C ARG A 178 20.22 -6.34 -6.83
N GLY A 179 20.12 -7.34 -7.71
CA GLY A 179 20.90 -8.57 -7.71
C GLY A 179 22.00 -8.51 -8.77
N GLY A 180 23.05 -7.73 -8.52
CA GLY A 180 24.12 -7.50 -9.50
C GLY A 180 23.68 -6.60 -10.67
N LYS A 181 23.59 -7.17 -11.88
CA LYS A 181 23.15 -6.46 -13.11
C LYS A 181 21.66 -6.68 -13.42
N ARG A 182 20.92 -7.39 -12.56
CA ARG A 182 19.52 -7.74 -12.76
C ARG A 182 18.69 -7.42 -11.51
N TRP A 183 17.38 -7.31 -11.70
CA TRP A 183 16.43 -7.38 -10.59
C TRP A 183 16.48 -8.78 -9.98
N GLY A 184 16.45 -8.84 -8.66
CA GLY A 184 16.32 -10.08 -7.90
C GLY A 184 15.28 -9.92 -6.80
N VAL A 185 14.68 -11.04 -6.41
CA VAL A 185 13.78 -11.11 -5.26
C VAL A 185 14.62 -11.28 -3.99
N SER A 186 14.37 -10.44 -3.00
CA SER A 186 14.90 -10.57 -1.65
C SER A 186 13.77 -10.33 -0.64
N TRP A 187 14.09 -10.29 0.65
CA TRP A 187 13.10 -10.11 1.70
C TRP A 187 13.52 -9.02 2.68
N HIS A 188 12.54 -8.32 3.22
CA HIS A 188 12.73 -7.22 4.15
C HIS A 188 11.83 -7.37 5.37
N TRP A 189 12.34 -6.97 6.53
CA TRP A 189 11.60 -7.06 7.78
C TRP A 189 10.57 -5.95 7.80
N LEU A 190 9.34 -6.27 8.13
CA LEU A 190 8.26 -5.30 8.10
C LEU A 190 8.46 -4.19 9.14
N SER A 191 9.13 -4.50 10.25
CA SER A 191 9.46 -3.56 11.33
C SER A 191 10.46 -2.47 10.93
N LEU A 192 11.28 -2.69 9.90
CA LEU A 192 12.28 -1.72 9.43
C LEU A 192 11.65 -0.55 8.65
N GLY A 193 10.40 -0.68 8.22
CA GLY A 193 9.65 0.42 7.60
C GLY A 193 9.86 0.58 6.11
N PHE A 194 9.78 1.84 5.66
CA PHE A 194 9.81 2.19 4.24
C PHE A 194 10.63 3.47 4.04
N LEU A 195 11.52 3.47 3.05
CA LEU A 195 12.51 4.51 2.79
C LEU A 195 12.20 5.27 1.50
N ARG A 196 12.79 6.45 1.30
CA ARG A 196 12.59 7.36 0.15
C ARG A 196 12.68 6.72 -1.24
N HIS A 197 13.50 5.68 -1.38
CA HIS A 197 13.73 4.97 -2.64
C HIS A 197 12.81 3.76 -2.81
N GLY A 198 11.94 3.50 -1.84
CA GLY A 198 10.96 2.43 -1.89
C GLY A 198 9.84 2.77 -2.85
N ARG A 199 9.35 1.75 -3.54
CA ARG A 199 8.09 1.74 -4.26
C ARG A 199 7.23 0.57 -3.80
N LEU A 200 5.93 0.71 -4.00
CA LEU A 200 4.97 -0.37 -3.85
C LEU A 200 4.54 -0.85 -5.23
N ALA A 201 4.51 -2.16 -5.41
CA ALA A 201 3.92 -2.77 -6.58
C ALA A 201 2.40 -2.80 -6.41
N ARG A 202 1.68 -2.01 -7.20
CA ARG A 202 0.23 -1.91 -7.17
C ARG A 202 -0.38 -2.35 -8.49
N SER A 203 -1.48 -3.09 -8.41
CA SER A 203 -2.37 -3.37 -9.51
C SER A 203 -3.26 -2.16 -9.80
N GLY A 204 -3.16 -1.62 -11.01
CA GLY A 204 -4.19 -0.78 -11.61
C GLY A 204 -5.19 -1.63 -12.37
N LYS A 205 -6.45 -1.18 -12.41
CA LYS A 205 -7.38 -1.65 -13.45
C LYS A 205 -6.77 -1.34 -14.80
N SER A 206 -6.70 -2.33 -15.68
CA SER A 206 -6.42 -2.09 -17.10
C SER A 206 -7.40 -1.03 -17.59
N ALA A 207 -6.90 0.08 -18.15
CA ALA A 207 -7.76 0.95 -18.93
C ALA A 207 -8.33 0.07 -20.05
N GLU A 208 -9.64 -0.14 -20.04
CA GLU A 208 -10.32 -0.63 -21.23
C GLU A 208 -9.94 0.34 -22.34
N VAL A 209 -9.26 -0.19 -23.36
CA VAL A 209 -9.03 0.53 -24.61
C VAL A 209 -10.41 0.92 -25.10
N SER A 210 -10.74 2.20 -24.92
CA SER A 210 -11.92 2.80 -25.53
C SER A 210 -11.70 2.67 -27.02
N GLN A 211 -12.22 1.60 -27.61
CA GLN A 211 -12.32 1.49 -29.05
C GLN A 211 -13.22 2.65 -29.48
N SER A 212 -12.59 3.62 -30.12
CA SER A 212 -13.26 4.65 -30.89
C SER A 212 -14.17 3.95 -31.89
N GLU A 213 -15.49 4.04 -31.68
CA GLU A 213 -16.45 3.95 -32.76
C GLU A 213 -16.23 5.15 -33.69
N THR A 214 -15.22 5.04 -34.56
CA THR A 214 -15.27 5.71 -35.85
C THR A 214 -16.40 5.04 -36.63
N GLY A 215 -17.61 5.57 -36.44
CA GLY A 215 -18.74 5.36 -37.34
C GLY A 215 -18.37 5.93 -38.71
N ALA A 216 -17.81 5.06 -39.55
CA ALA A 216 -17.87 5.18 -40.98
C ALA A 216 -19.16 4.50 -41.44
N ASP A 217 -20.13 5.30 -41.88
CA ASP A 217 -21.09 4.95 -42.92
C ASP A 217 -21.47 6.26 -43.60
N LYS A 218 -20.99 6.53 -44.82
CA LYS A 218 -21.38 5.97 -46.13
C LYS A 218 -22.62 6.68 -46.69
N GLU A 219 -22.33 7.36 -47.81
CA GLU A 219 -23.16 7.63 -49.00
C GLU A 219 -24.62 8.05 -48.83
#